data_AF-A0A934EK22-F1
#
_entry.id   AF-A0A934EK22-F1
#
_cell.length_a   1.000
_cell.length_b   1.000
_cell.length_c   1.000
_cell.angle_alpha   90.00
_cell.angle_beta   90.00
_cell.angle_gamma   90.00
#
_symmetry.space_group_name_H-M   'P 1'
#
loop_
_entity.id
_entity.type
_entity.pdbx_description
1 polymer ?
#
loop_
_entity_poly.entity_id
_entity_poly.type
_entity_poly.pdbx_seq_one_letter_code
_entity_poly.pdbx_strand_id
1 'polypeptide(L)'
;MHAYFCEGVAVGDRTALARLAPKFGIAENEALAMLESDAYSEAVRADEARAAALGITGVPFFVLNEKSGISGAQPVEAFAEALQQAWDDA
;
A
#
# COMPACT_ATOMS: atom_id res chain seq x y z
N MET A 1 3.53 -7.87 -4.04
CA MET A 1 4.68 -8.19 -3.15
C MET A 1 5.51 -9.37 -3.64
N HIS A 2 4.93 -10.55 -3.90
CA HIS A 2 5.68 -11.75 -4.33
C HIS A 2 6.62 -11.49 -5.52
N ALA A 3 6.15 -10.78 -6.55
CA ALA A 3 6.94 -10.43 -7.73
C ALA A 3 8.26 -9.69 -7.38
N TYR A 4 8.23 -8.78 -6.42
CA TYR A 4 9.42 -8.04 -5.99
C TYR A 4 10.30 -8.88 -5.06
N PHE A 5 9.72 -9.43 -3.99
CA PHE A 5 10.49 -10.06 -2.91
C PHE A 5 10.94 -11.50 -3.19
N CYS A 6 10.23 -12.22 -4.07
CA CYS A 6 10.47 -13.65 -4.33
C CYS A 6 10.90 -13.92 -5.77
N GLU A 7 10.43 -13.13 -6.73
CA GLU A 7 10.70 -13.34 -8.17
C GLU A 7 11.74 -12.37 -8.76
N GLY A 8 12.15 -11.33 -8.01
CA GLY A 8 13.13 -10.34 -8.46
C GLY A 8 12.66 -9.47 -9.64
N VAL A 9 11.35 -9.35 -9.84
CA VAL A 9 10.78 -8.52 -10.91
C VAL A 9 11.06 -7.05 -10.61
N ALA A 10 11.59 -6.34 -11.61
CA ALA A 10 11.78 -4.89 -11.55
C ALA A 10 10.43 -4.16 -11.63
N VAL A 11 9.74 -4.02 -10.49
CA VAL A 11 8.41 -3.39 -10.43
C VAL A 11 8.39 -1.89 -10.76
N GLY A 12 9.57 -1.26 -10.88
CA GLY A 12 9.71 0.10 -11.43
C GLY A 12 9.72 0.15 -12.97
N ASP A 13 9.86 -0.99 -13.65
CA ASP A 13 9.72 -1.08 -15.10
C ASP A 13 8.24 -1.26 -15.47
N ARG A 14 7.70 -0.32 -16.26
CA ARG A 14 6.28 -0.31 -16.64
C ARG A 14 5.86 -1.58 -17.37
N THR A 15 6.72 -2.09 -18.27
CA THR A 15 6.43 -3.30 -19.04
C THR A 15 6.39 -4.53 -18.15
N ALA A 16 7.37 -4.67 -17.25
CA ALA A 16 7.42 -5.75 -16.29
C ALA A 16 6.22 -5.72 -15.32
N LEU A 17 5.81 -4.54 -14.87
CA LEU A 17 4.64 -4.36 -14.02
C LEU A 17 3.33 -4.68 -14.75
N ALA A 18 3.16 -4.21 -15.98
CA ALA A 18 1.98 -4.49 -16.82
C ALA A 18 1.78 -5.99 -17.07
N ARG A 19 2.86 -6.75 -17.29
CA ARG A 19 2.83 -8.21 -17.45
C ARG A 19 2.32 -8.96 -16.22
N LEU A 20 2.34 -8.34 -15.03
CA LEU A 20 1.78 -8.94 -13.82
C LEU A 20 0.26 -8.72 -13.71
N ALA A 21 -0.28 -7.70 -14.38
CA ALA A 21 -1.67 -7.27 -14.26
C ALA A 21 -2.71 -8.37 -14.59
N PRO A 22 -2.49 -9.25 -15.62
CA PRO A 22 -3.44 -10.32 -15.93
C PRO A 22 -3.68 -11.31 -14.78
N LYS A 23 -2.71 -11.48 -13.87
CA LYS A 23 -2.87 -12.33 -12.66
C LYS A 23 -3.96 -11.80 -11.71
N PHE A 24 -4.34 -10.53 -11.87
CA PHE A 24 -5.34 -9.83 -11.06
C PHE A 24 -6.59 -9.45 -11.85
N GLY A 25 -6.75 -9.98 -13.08
CA GLY A 25 -7.93 -9.73 -13.92
C GLY A 25 -7.89 -8.42 -14.70
N ILE A 26 -6.74 -7.74 -14.77
CA ILE A 26 -6.55 -6.50 -15.55
C ILE A 26 -5.79 -6.85 -16.83
N ALA A 27 -6.25 -6.38 -17.99
CA ALA A 27 -5.58 -6.67 -19.25
C ALA A 27 -4.20 -5.98 -19.32
N GLU A 28 -3.18 -6.64 -19.88
CA GLU A 28 -1.81 -6.10 -19.93
C GLU A 28 -1.74 -4.76 -20.68
N ASN A 29 -2.46 -4.64 -21.79
CA ASN A 29 -2.52 -3.41 -22.57
C ASN A 29 -3.23 -2.27 -21.83
N GLU A 30 -4.27 -2.57 -21.05
CA GLU A 30 -4.97 -1.61 -20.20
C GLU A 30 -4.05 -1.11 -19.07
N ALA A 31 -3.35 -2.05 -18.40
CA ALA A 31 -2.40 -1.72 -17.37
C ALA A 31 -1.23 -0.88 -17.91
N LEU A 32 -0.69 -1.24 -19.08
CA LEU A 32 0.39 -0.50 -19.71
C LEU A 32 -0.05 0.93 -20.08
N ALA A 33 -1.22 1.08 -20.71
CA ALA A 33 -1.76 2.39 -21.05
C ALA A 33 -1.98 3.27 -19.80
N MET A 34 -2.44 2.68 -18.69
CA MET A 34 -2.58 3.37 -17.41
C MET A 34 -1.21 3.81 -16.86
N LEU A 35 -0.21 2.92 -16.85
CA LEU A 35 1.15 3.18 -16.38
C LEU A 35 1.93 4.21 -17.22
N GLU A 36 1.58 4.36 -18.50
CA GLU A 36 2.13 5.36 -19.42
C GLU A 36 1.45 6.74 -19.29
N SER A 37 0.37 6.83 -18.52
CA SER A 37 -0.36 8.06 -18.23
C SER A 37 -0.05 8.60 -16.82
N ASP A 38 -0.69 9.71 -16.46
CA ASP A 38 -0.65 10.27 -15.10
C ASP A 38 -1.83 9.78 -14.22
N ALA A 39 -2.57 8.77 -14.67
CA ALA A 39 -3.66 8.20 -13.89
C ALA A 39 -3.16 7.77 -12.50
N TYR A 40 -3.91 8.17 -11.46
CA TYR A 40 -3.60 7.92 -10.04
C TYR A 40 -2.32 8.57 -9.49
N SER A 41 -1.51 9.28 -10.29
CA SER A 41 -0.31 9.97 -9.81
C SER A 41 -0.63 10.95 -8.68
N GLU A 42 -1.67 11.77 -8.82
CA GLU A 42 -2.09 12.70 -7.77
C GLU A 42 -2.62 11.98 -6.53
N ALA A 43 -3.36 10.88 -6.70
CA ALA A 43 -3.89 10.10 -5.59
C ALA A 43 -2.76 9.49 -4.74
N VAL A 44 -1.72 8.94 -5.37
CA VAL A 44 -0.54 8.40 -4.68
C VAL A 44 0.18 9.52 -3.90
N ARG A 45 0.36 10.70 -4.50
CA ARG A 45 0.97 11.85 -3.81
C ARG A 45 0.11 12.36 -2.64
N ALA A 46 -1.21 12.31 -2.76
CA ALA A 46 -2.12 12.65 -1.68
C ALA A 46 -2.02 11.68 -0.50
N ASP A 47 -1.87 10.38 -0.75
CA ASP A 47 -1.64 9.38 0.29
C ASP A 47 -0.30 9.60 1.03
N GLU A 48 0.77 9.89 0.30
CA GLU A 48 2.07 10.23 0.88
C GLU A 48 2.00 11.51 1.72
N ALA A 49 1.33 12.55 1.23
CA ALA A 49 1.13 13.80 1.95
C ALA A 49 0.30 13.61 3.22
N ARG A 50 -0.75 12.78 3.16
CA ARG A 50 -1.55 12.41 4.33
C ARG A 50 -0.71 11.68 5.37
N ALA A 51 0.12 10.72 4.96
CA ALA A 51 1.01 10.02 5.86
C ALA A 51 2.01 10.98 6.54
N ALA A 52 2.59 11.91 5.78
CA ALA A 52 3.49 12.93 6.32
C ALA A 52 2.78 13.87 7.32
N ALA A 53 1.54 14.27 7.04
CA ALA A 53 0.73 15.09 7.94
C ALA A 53 0.40 14.38 9.27
N LEU A 54 0.28 13.06 9.24
CA LEU A 54 0.13 12.20 10.44
C LEU A 54 1.45 11.91 11.15
N GLY A 55 2.59 12.46 10.68
CA GLY A 55 3.92 12.23 11.26
C GLY A 55 4.50 10.85 10.95
N ILE A 56 3.97 10.13 9.97
CA ILE A 56 4.43 8.79 9.59
C ILE A 56 5.70 8.93 8.75
N THR A 57 6.82 8.39 9.25
CA THR A 57 8.14 8.44 8.60
C THR A 57 8.69 7.07 8.19
N GLY A 58 7.94 6.00 8.44
CA GLY A 58 8.33 4.62 8.13
C GLY A 58 7.12 3.71 7.92
N VAL A 59 7.34 2.64 7.14
CA VAL A 59 6.31 1.65 6.79
C VAL A 59 6.77 0.22 7.12
N PRO A 60 5.85 -0.74 7.39
CA PRO A 60 4.40 -0.57 7.41
C PRO A 60 3.90 0.27 8.60
N PHE A 61 2.80 0.99 8.41
CA PHE A 61 2.12 1.78 9.45
C PHE A 61 0.62 1.58 9.31
N PHE A 62 -0.07 1.44 10.43
CA PHE A 62 -1.51 1.21 10.50
C PHE A 62 -2.16 2.31 11.33
N VAL A 63 -3.25 2.88 10.84
CA VAL A 63 -4.07 3.85 11.56
C VAL A 63 -5.42 3.19 11.85
N LEU A 64 -5.80 3.10 13.12
CA LEU A 64 -7.05 2.53 13.58
C LEU A 64 -8.01 3.64 14.00
N ASN A 65 -9.16 3.69 13.35
CA ASN A 65 -10.24 4.65 13.60
C ASN A 65 -9.77 6.13 13.63
N GLU A 66 -8.75 6.48 12.83
CA GLU A 66 -8.12 7.81 12.80
C GLU A 66 -7.59 8.35 14.15
N LYS A 67 -7.52 7.50 15.17
CA LYS A 67 -7.15 7.87 16.55
C LYS A 67 -5.85 7.22 17.01
N SER A 68 -5.66 5.95 16.67
CA SER A 68 -4.55 5.13 17.17
C SER A 68 -3.65 4.68 16.02
N GLY A 69 -2.35 4.54 16.27
CA GLY A 69 -1.36 4.15 15.28
C GLY A 69 -0.52 2.95 15.71
N ILE A 70 -0.25 2.02 14.80
CA ILE A 70 0.73 0.94 14.98
C ILE A 70 1.84 1.13 13.95
N SER A 71 3.08 1.31 14.44
CA SER A 71 4.26 1.46 13.60
C SER A 71 5.05 0.15 13.50
N GLY A 72 5.39 -0.25 12.28
CA GLY A 72 6.18 -1.44 11.98
C GLY A 72 5.38 -2.74 11.90
N ALA A 73 6.09 -3.81 11.52
CA ALA A 73 5.56 -5.16 11.46
C ALA A 73 5.49 -5.76 12.88
N GLN A 74 4.49 -5.35 13.65
CA GLN A 74 4.29 -5.82 15.02
C GLN A 74 3.76 -7.27 15.08
N PRO A 75 3.89 -7.95 16.23
CA PRO A 75 3.26 -9.25 16.46
C PRO A 75 1.74 -9.21 16.32
N VAL A 76 1.13 -10.36 16.00
CA VAL A 76 -0.33 -10.45 15.80
C VAL A 76 -1.12 -10.10 17.06
N GLU A 77 -0.56 -10.38 18.23
CA GLU A 77 -1.15 -10.08 19.53
C GLU A 77 -1.31 -8.56 19.73
N ALA A 78 -0.30 -7.77 19.31
CA ALA A 78 -0.35 -6.31 19.40
C ALA A 78 -1.44 -5.74 18.47
N PHE A 79 -1.65 -6.34 17.29
CA PHE A 79 -2.76 -5.97 16.42
C PHE A 79 -4.12 -6.32 17.02
N ALA A 80 -4.27 -7.50 17.60
CA ALA A 80 -5.52 -7.93 18.23
C ALA A 80 -5.91 -7.00 19.39
N GLU A 81 -4.96 -6.65 20.25
CA GLU A 81 -5.18 -5.71 21.36
C GLU A 81 -5.55 -4.32 20.85
N ALA A 82 -4.81 -3.79 19.86
CA ALA A 82 -5.10 -2.46 19.33
C ALA A 82 -6.45 -2.37 18.61
N LEU A 83 -6.87 -3.44 17.93
CA LEU A 83 -8.19 -3.53 17.31
C LEU A 83 -9.30 -3.57 18.38
N GLN A 84 -9.11 -4.34 19.45
CA GLN A 84 -10.06 -4.38 20.56
C GLN A 84 -10.20 -3.01 21.23
N GLN A 85 -9.08 -2.34 21.53
CA GLN A 85 -9.09 -1.00 22.11
C GLN A 85 -9.78 0.01 21.18
N ALA A 86 -9.47 -0.02 19.87
CA ALA A 86 -10.09 0.88 18.91
C ALA A 86 -11.61 0.65 18.74
N TRP A 87 -12.08 -0.57 19.00
CA TRP A 87 -13.49 -0.92 19.01
C TRP A 87 -14.21 -0.41 20.27
N ASP A 88 -13.57 -0.54 21.43
CA ASP A 88 -14.15 -0.12 22.71
C ASP A 88 -14.17 1.42 22.85
N ASP A 89 -13.26 2.13 22.17
CA ASP A 89 -13.18 3.60 22.12
C ASP A 89 -14.07 4.26 21.03
N ALA A 90 -14.90 3.48 20.33
CA ALA A 90 -15.79 3.93 19.25
C ALA A 90 -17.20 4.30 19.77
#